data_AF-A0A9E6BD80-F1
#
_entry.id   AF-A0A9E6BD80-F1
#
_cell.length_a   1.000
_cell.length_b   1.000
_cell.length_c   1.000
_cell.angle_alpha   90.00
_cell.angle_beta   90.00
_cell.angle_gamma   90.00
#
_symmetry.space_group_name_H-M   'P 1'
#
loop_
_entity.id
_entity.type
_entity.pdbx_description
1 polymer ?
#
loop_
_entity_poly.entity_id
_entity_poly.type
_entity_poly.pdbx_seq_one_letter_code
_entity_poly.pdbx_strand_id
1 'polypeptide(L)'
;MNSCPDPLLWQEHIDGEKTATPEMLAHLEHCQSCRAILADLREAASLADGLALEASLPGDLTGRILAAAARKRVVSSGMLAAAIFILLILATLLLDPAVFAWLFTVVLTRRVAWIIDVFLKMLQLRQAFLAPWWWGPALVLAVVSIYLLNKFQPAEE
;
A
#
# COMPACT_ATOMS: atom_id res chain seq x y z
N MET A 1 28.50 6.33 -17.93
CA MET A 1 27.23 5.92 -18.57
C MET A 1 27.10 6.79 -19.82
N ASN A 2 27.33 6.24 -21.00
CA ASN A 2 27.58 7.02 -22.23
C ASN A 2 26.38 7.13 -23.17
N SER A 3 25.16 6.85 -22.70
CA SER A 3 23.94 7.00 -23.49
C SER A 3 22.97 7.92 -22.78
N CYS A 4 22.41 8.88 -23.52
CA CYS A 4 21.27 9.65 -23.06
C CYS A 4 20.07 8.70 -22.85
N PRO A 5 19.19 8.96 -21.87
CA PRO A 5 17.92 8.26 -21.76
C PRO A 5 17.07 8.50 -23.02
N ASP A 6 16.18 7.56 -23.31
CA ASP A 6 15.22 7.68 -24.39
C ASP A 6 14.39 8.97 -24.22
N PRO A 7 14.32 9.85 -25.23
CA PRO A 7 13.51 11.07 -25.18
C PRO A 7 12.05 10.83 -24.77
N LEU A 8 11.47 9.67 -25.08
CA LEU A 8 10.11 9.30 -24.69
C LEU A 8 9.94 9.28 -23.16
N LEU A 9 10.98 8.93 -22.40
CA LEU A 9 10.92 8.93 -20.94
C LEU A 9 10.77 10.35 -20.36
N TRP A 10 11.28 11.37 -21.04
CA TRP A 10 11.06 12.76 -20.64
C TRP A 10 9.64 13.23 -20.91
N GLN A 11 9.03 12.74 -22.00
CA GLN A 11 7.64 13.01 -22.31
C GLN A 11 6.70 12.33 -21.32
N GLU A 12 6.88 11.03 -21.07
CA GLU A 12 6.12 10.28 -20.05
C GLU A 12 6.18 10.95 -18.67
N HIS A 13 7.32 11.59 -18.36
CA HIS A 13 7.49 12.36 -17.13
C HIS A 13 6.69 13.66 -17.10
N ILE A 14 6.65 14.40 -18.20
CA ILE A 14 5.89 15.65 -18.32
C ILE A 14 4.38 15.37 -18.32
N ASP A 15 3.95 14.32 -19.01
CA ASP A 15 2.55 13.91 -19.10
C ASP A 15 2.02 13.30 -17.78
N GLY A 16 2.90 13.06 -16.80
CA GLY A 16 2.55 12.49 -15.50
C GLY A 16 2.29 10.98 -15.50
N GLU A 17 2.60 10.29 -16.60
CA GLU A 17 2.42 8.84 -16.74
C GLU A 17 3.46 8.06 -15.93
N LYS A 18 4.68 8.58 -15.83
CA LYS A 18 5.75 8.02 -14.98
C LYS A 18 6.54 9.09 -14.25
N THR A 19 6.94 8.80 -13.02
CA THR A 19 7.86 9.67 -12.29
C THR A 19 9.29 9.45 -12.80
N ALA A 20 10.02 10.53 -13.06
CA ALA A 20 11.44 10.47 -13.40
C ALA A 20 12.23 9.74 -12.30
N THR A 21 13.10 8.80 -12.71
CA THR A 21 13.96 8.09 -11.76
C THR A 21 15.07 9.02 -11.23
N PRO A 22 15.64 8.75 -10.04
CA PRO A 22 16.77 9.53 -9.52
C PRO A 22 17.96 9.60 -10.49
N GLU A 23 18.20 8.52 -11.24
CA GLU A 23 19.28 8.43 -12.24
C GLU A 23 19.03 9.35 -13.43
N MET A 24 17.77 9.47 -13.89
CA MET A 24 17.39 10.42 -14.93
C MET A 24 17.61 11.85 -14.46
N LEU A 25 17.17 12.19 -13.24
CA LEU A 25 17.37 13.52 -12.69
C LEU A 25 18.86 13.88 -12.54
N ALA A 26 19.68 12.94 -12.05
CA ALA A 26 21.13 13.12 -11.96
C ALA A 26 21.79 13.26 -13.35
N HIS A 27 21.24 12.63 -14.39
CA HIS A 27 21.72 12.79 -15.76
C HIS A 27 21.56 14.24 -16.27
N LEU A 28 20.48 14.93 -15.89
CA LEU A 28 20.25 16.31 -16.30
C LEU A 28 21.33 17.27 -15.78
N GLU A 29 21.91 17.01 -14.61
CA GLU A 29 23.00 17.83 -14.07
C GLU A 29 24.21 17.86 -15.01
N HIS A 30 24.46 16.76 -15.73
CA HIS A 30 25.66 16.56 -16.54
C HIS A 30 25.41 16.65 -18.05
N CYS A 31 24.16 16.47 -18.50
CA CYS A 31 23.82 16.38 -19.92
C CYS A 31 23.05 17.61 -20.42
N GLN A 32 23.71 18.44 -21.23
CA GLN A 32 23.10 19.67 -21.78
C GLN A 32 22.04 19.37 -22.84
N SER A 33 22.21 18.32 -23.66
CA SER A 33 21.22 17.95 -24.69
C SER A 33 19.89 17.50 -24.08
N CYS A 34 19.93 16.65 -23.06
CA CYS A 34 18.71 16.23 -22.35
C CYS A 34 18.04 17.40 -21.64
N ARG A 35 18.80 18.37 -21.12
CA ARG A 35 18.24 19.61 -20.57
C ARG A 35 17.50 20.44 -21.63
N ALA A 36 18.06 20.56 -22.84
CA ALA A 36 17.41 21.27 -23.93
C ALA A 36 16.11 20.57 -24.36
N ILE A 37 16.16 19.25 -24.59
CA ILE A 37 14.97 18.45 -24.94
C ILE A 37 13.87 18.61 -23.88
N LEU A 38 14.22 18.52 -22.60
CA LEU A 38 13.25 18.68 -21.52
C LEU A 38 12.65 20.10 -21.47
N ALA A 39 13.43 21.12 -21.81
CA ALA A 39 12.93 22.50 -21.90
C ALA A 39 11.94 22.65 -23.06
N ASP A 40 12.30 22.13 -24.24
CA ASP A 40 11.44 22.17 -25.43
C ASP A 40 10.10 21.44 -25.19
N LEU A 41 10.14 20.27 -24.55
CA LEU A 41 8.94 19.51 -24.21
C LEU A 41 8.06 20.24 -23.19
N ARG A 42 8.65 20.93 -22.21
CA ARG A 42 7.90 21.75 -21.24
C ARG A 42 7.24 22.96 -21.91
N GLU A 43 7.95 23.59 -22.83
CA GLU A 43 7.39 24.71 -23.60
C GLU A 43 6.21 24.23 -24.44
N ALA A 44 6.38 23.12 -25.17
CA ALA A 44 5.31 22.50 -25.95
C ALA A 44 4.08 22.14 -25.09
N ALA A 45 4.29 21.54 -23.90
CA ALA A 45 3.21 21.22 -22.97
C ALA A 45 2.46 22.49 -22.51
N SER A 46 3.18 23.56 -22.18
CA SER A 46 2.55 24.81 -21.77
C SER A 46 1.78 25.51 -22.91
N LEU A 47 2.27 25.41 -24.14
CA LEU A 47 1.55 25.87 -25.33
C LEU A 47 0.29 25.02 -25.60
N ALA A 48 0.37 23.71 -25.36
CA ALA A 48 -0.79 22.81 -25.47
C ALA A 48 -1.86 23.11 -24.42
N ASP A 49 -1.47 23.40 -23.18
CA ASP A 49 -2.39 23.88 -22.13
C ASP A 49 -3.01 25.23 -22.50
N GLY A 50 -2.23 26.13 -23.13
CA GLY A 50 -2.71 27.42 -23.61
C GLY A 50 -3.66 27.33 -24.82
N LEU A 51 -3.57 26.24 -25.59
CA LEU A 51 -4.48 25.89 -26.68
C LEU A 51 -5.81 25.34 -26.18
N ALA A 52 -6.06 25.34 -24.86
CA ALA A 52 -7.32 24.95 -24.25
C ALA A 52 -8.50 25.56 -25.02
N LEU A 53 -9.10 24.74 -25.89
CA LEU A 53 -10.44 24.94 -26.40
C LEU A 53 -11.31 25.23 -25.18
N GLU A 54 -12.22 26.20 -25.29
CA GLU A 54 -13.23 26.51 -24.26
C GLU A 54 -14.17 25.30 -24.07
N ALA A 55 -13.64 24.22 -23.52
CA ALA A 55 -14.38 23.08 -23.06
C ALA A 55 -14.91 23.49 -21.68
N SER A 56 -16.09 24.12 -21.69
CA SER A 56 -16.80 24.38 -20.44
C SER A 56 -17.09 23.05 -19.77
N LEU A 57 -16.51 22.81 -18.59
CA LEU A 57 -16.94 21.69 -17.78
C LEU A 57 -18.42 21.89 -17.42
N PRO A 58 -19.26 20.84 -17.43
CA PRO A 58 -20.65 20.96 -17.01
C PRO A 58 -20.71 21.55 -15.61
N GLY A 59 -21.48 22.62 -15.39
CA GLY A 59 -21.52 23.34 -14.10
C GLY A 59 -21.91 22.46 -12.89
N ASP A 60 -22.58 21.33 -13.13
CA ASP A 60 -22.97 20.36 -12.12
C ASP A 60 -21.91 19.26 -11.84
N LEU A 61 -20.78 19.24 -12.58
CA LEU A 61 -19.75 18.22 -12.42
C LEU A 61 -19.20 18.19 -10.99
N THR A 62 -18.93 19.37 -10.42
CA THR A 62 -18.43 19.51 -9.05
C THR A 62 -19.44 18.97 -8.03
N GLY A 63 -20.72 19.24 -8.23
CA GLY A 63 -21.82 18.71 -7.41
C GLY A 63 -21.90 17.20 -7.48
N ARG A 64 -21.78 16.63 -8.69
CA ARG A 64 -21.77 15.17 -8.91
C ARG A 64 -20.56 14.48 -8.28
N ILE A 65 -19.38 15.08 -8.34
CA ILE A 65 -18.16 14.57 -7.70
C ILE A 65 -18.31 14.58 -6.17
N LEU A 66 -18.77 15.70 -5.60
CA LEU A 66 -18.99 15.81 -4.15
C LEU A 66 -20.07 14.83 -3.67
N ALA A 67 -21.17 14.68 -4.41
CA ALA A 67 -22.22 13.70 -4.10
C ALA A 67 -21.75 12.24 -4.24
N ALA A 68 -20.80 11.97 -5.14
CA ALA A 68 -20.18 10.65 -5.26
C ALA A 68 -19.18 10.38 -4.12
N ALA A 69 -18.37 11.39 -3.74
CA ALA A 69 -17.45 11.31 -2.61
C ALA A 69 -18.19 11.12 -1.29
N ALA A 70 -19.30 11.83 -1.07
CA ALA A 70 -20.15 11.68 0.11
C ALA A 70 -20.86 10.32 0.17
N ARG A 71 -21.11 9.67 -0.97
CA ARG A 71 -21.70 8.33 -1.05
C ARG A 71 -20.72 7.21 -0.68
N LYS A 72 -19.41 7.45 -0.68
CA LYS A 72 -18.43 6.57 -0.04
C LYS A 72 -18.62 6.66 1.48
N ARG A 73 -19.61 5.94 2.00
CA ARG A 73 -19.69 5.64 3.44
C ARG A 73 -18.46 4.83 3.79
N VAL A 74 -17.46 5.51 4.31
CA VAL A 74 -16.36 4.87 5.01
C VAL A 74 -17.00 4.32 6.28
N VAL A 75 -17.40 3.05 6.28
CA VAL A 75 -17.65 2.36 7.54
C VAL A 75 -16.33 2.45 8.28
N SER A 76 -16.30 3.25 9.35
CA SER A 76 -15.09 3.44 10.14
C SER A 76 -14.50 2.08 10.43
N SER A 77 -13.25 1.85 10.03
CA SER A 77 -12.56 0.57 10.25
C SER A 77 -12.64 0.15 11.72
N GLY A 78 -12.75 1.11 12.63
CA GLY A 78 -12.98 0.89 14.06
C GLY A 78 -14.36 0.29 14.39
N MET A 79 -15.44 0.70 13.72
CA MET A 79 -16.77 0.12 13.93
C MET A 79 -16.84 -1.32 13.42
N LEU A 80 -16.21 -1.60 12.27
CA LEU A 80 -16.11 -2.96 11.74
C LEU A 80 -15.31 -3.86 12.70
N ALA A 81 -14.17 -3.37 13.18
CA ALA A 81 -13.34 -4.10 14.15
C ALA A 81 -14.09 -4.36 15.46
N ALA A 82 -14.81 -3.37 16.00
CA ALA A 82 -15.62 -3.53 17.20
C ALA A 82 -16.73 -4.57 17.01
N ALA A 83 -17.43 -4.55 15.87
CA ALA A 83 -18.46 -5.54 15.54
C ALA A 83 -17.87 -6.96 15.47
N ILE A 84 -16.71 -7.13 14.83
CA ILE A 84 -16.01 -8.43 14.76
C ILE A 84 -15.61 -8.91 16.16
N PHE A 85 -15.09 -8.02 17.01
CA PHE A 85 -14.71 -8.37 18.38
C PHE A 85 -15.91 -8.82 19.23
N ILE A 86 -17.03 -8.11 19.15
CA ILE A 86 -18.26 -8.49 19.85
C ILE A 86 -18.75 -9.86 19.39
N LEU A 87 -18.68 -10.12 18.08
CA LEU A 87 -19.10 -11.39 17.50
C LEU A 87 -18.19 -12.56 17.92
N LEU A 88 -16.88 -12.31 18.06
CA LEU A 88 -15.92 -13.27 18.62
C LEU A 88 -16.20 -13.57 20.10
N ILE A 89 -16.47 -12.56 20.92
CA ILE A 89 -16.81 -12.74 22.33
C ILE A 89 -18.11 -13.54 22.46
N LEU A 90 -19.12 -13.22 21.65
CA LEU A 90 -20.38 -13.95 21.65
C LEU A 90 -20.17 -15.41 21.21
N ALA A 91 -19.32 -15.64 20.20
CA ALA A 91 -18.95 -17.00 19.78
C ALA A 91 -18.22 -17.77 20.90
N THR A 92 -17.33 -17.14 21.67
CA THR A 92 -16.67 -17.81 22.82
C THR A 92 -17.63 -18.18 23.94
N LEU A 93 -18.72 -17.42 24.10
CA LEU A 93 -19.73 -17.70 25.13
C LEU A 93 -20.73 -18.79 24.72
N LEU A 94 -20.95 -18.99 23.41
CA LEU A 94 -21.92 -19.95 22.89
C LEU A 94 -21.32 -21.26 22.38
N LEU A 95 -20.03 -21.31 22.03
CA LEU A 95 -19.40 -22.54 21.52
C LEU A 95 -18.70 -23.31 22.63
N ASP A 96 -18.81 -24.65 22.56
CA ASP A 96 -17.99 -25.54 23.37
C ASP A 96 -16.49 -25.24 23.20
N PRO A 97 -15.70 -25.25 24.29
CA PRO A 97 -14.30 -24.85 24.28
C PRO A 97 -13.44 -25.70 23.32
N ALA A 98 -13.82 -26.97 23.10
CA ALA A 98 -13.15 -27.86 22.15
C ALA A 98 -13.35 -27.43 20.68
N VAL A 99 -14.55 -26.96 20.33
CA VAL A 99 -14.87 -26.49 18.97
C VAL A 99 -14.23 -25.14 18.70
N PHE A 100 -14.19 -24.27 19.72
CA PHE A 100 -13.50 -22.98 19.62
C PHE A 100 -11.99 -23.16 19.47
N ALA A 101 -11.36 -24.06 20.23
CA ALA A 101 -9.94 -24.35 20.11
C ALA A 101 -9.58 -24.91 18.73
N TRP A 102 -10.41 -25.79 18.16
CA TRP A 102 -10.23 -26.34 16.82
C TRP A 102 -10.39 -25.27 15.72
N LEU A 103 -11.44 -24.44 15.79
CA LEU A 103 -11.64 -23.33 14.85
C LEU A 103 -10.50 -22.32 14.94
N PHE A 104 -10.05 -21.98 16.14
CA PHE A 104 -8.95 -21.05 16.36
C PHE A 104 -7.65 -21.61 15.79
N THR A 105 -7.33 -22.89 16.01
CA THR A 105 -6.12 -23.51 15.45
C THR A 105 -6.15 -23.56 13.92
N VAL A 106 -7.28 -23.93 13.30
CA VAL A 106 -7.42 -24.00 11.83
C VAL A 106 -7.37 -22.60 11.18
N VAL A 107 -8.03 -21.61 11.78
CA VAL A 107 -8.03 -20.24 11.27
C VAL A 107 -6.67 -19.57 11.50
N LEU A 108 -6.05 -19.79 12.67
CA LEU A 108 -4.73 -19.25 13.00
C LEU A 108 -3.67 -19.87 12.08
N THR A 109 -3.65 -21.18 11.87
CA THR A 109 -2.70 -21.82 10.93
C THR A 109 -2.87 -21.29 9.50
N ARG A 110 -4.11 -21.11 9.02
CA ARG A 110 -4.35 -20.57 7.67
C ARG A 110 -3.96 -19.10 7.54
N ARG A 111 -4.15 -18.28 8.58
CA ARG A 111 -3.74 -16.87 8.59
C ARG A 111 -2.23 -16.71 8.78
N VAL A 112 -1.60 -17.52 9.61
CA VAL A 112 -0.15 -17.57 9.80
C VAL A 112 0.54 -18.03 8.52
N ALA A 113 0.01 -19.03 7.82
CA ALA A 113 0.53 -19.45 6.52
C ALA A 113 0.47 -18.31 5.48
N TRP A 114 -0.59 -17.52 5.47
CA TRP A 114 -0.70 -16.35 4.60
C TRP A 114 0.28 -15.24 4.99
N ILE A 115 0.47 -14.97 6.29
CA ILE A 115 1.45 -14.01 6.79
C ILE A 115 2.87 -14.45 6.42
N ILE A 116 3.19 -15.74 6.60
CA ILE A 116 4.48 -16.32 6.22
C ILE A 116 4.68 -16.23 4.70
N ASP A 117 3.66 -16.52 3.88
CA ASP A 117 3.77 -16.43 2.41
C ASP A 117 3.95 -14.98 1.93
N VAL A 118 3.25 -14.01 2.54
CA VAL A 118 3.45 -12.57 2.29
C VAL A 118 4.85 -12.13 2.73
N PHE A 119 5.30 -12.59 3.89
CA PHE A 119 6.63 -12.28 4.42
C PHE A 119 7.73 -12.87 3.55
N LEU A 120 7.58 -14.12 3.09
CA LEU A 120 8.51 -14.79 2.18
C LEU A 120 8.51 -14.14 0.78
N LYS A 121 7.35 -13.70 0.27
CA LYS A 121 7.25 -12.92 -0.97
C LYS A 121 7.92 -11.56 -0.83
N MET A 122 7.76 -10.87 0.31
CA MET A 122 8.50 -9.64 0.60
C MET A 122 10.02 -9.88 0.71
N LEU A 123 10.44 -11.01 1.28
CA LEU A 123 11.86 -11.44 1.34
C LEU A 123 12.43 -11.72 -0.05
N GLN A 124 11.67 -12.38 -0.92
CA GLN A 124 12.04 -12.64 -2.32
C GLN A 124 12.12 -11.35 -3.15
N LEU A 125 11.37 -10.31 -2.79
CA LEU A 125 11.42 -8.98 -3.41
C LEU A 125 12.67 -8.15 -3.06
N ARG A 126 13.64 -8.69 -2.29
CA ARG A 126 15.06 -8.27 -2.16
C ARG A 126 15.37 -6.77 -2.04
N GLN A 127 14.45 -5.91 -1.58
CA GLN A 127 14.67 -4.45 -1.53
C GLN A 127 14.30 -3.72 -0.23
N ALA A 128 13.82 -4.36 0.83
CA ALA A 128 13.33 -3.60 2.01
C ALA A 128 13.84 -4.05 3.40
N PHE A 129 14.92 -4.84 3.48
CA PHE A 129 15.38 -5.42 4.75
C PHE A 129 16.48 -4.62 5.50
N LEU A 130 16.52 -3.31 5.33
CA LEU A 130 17.45 -2.43 6.07
C LEU A 130 16.77 -1.37 6.94
N ALA A 131 15.45 -1.43 7.10
CA ALA A 131 14.74 -0.45 7.91
C ALA A 131 14.55 -0.97 9.36
N PRO A 132 15.31 -0.46 10.36
CA PRO A 132 15.38 -1.03 11.72
C PRO A 132 14.06 -1.02 12.52
N TRP A 133 13.04 -0.30 12.05
CA TRP A 133 11.74 -0.17 12.70
C TRP A 133 10.85 -1.42 12.61
N TRP A 134 11.14 -2.38 11.71
CA TRP A 134 10.35 -3.61 11.56
C TRP A 134 10.67 -4.69 12.61
N TRP A 135 11.82 -4.57 13.29
CA TRP A 135 12.21 -5.51 14.35
C TRP A 135 11.30 -5.39 15.58
N GLY A 136 10.80 -4.19 15.89
CA GLY A 136 9.90 -3.97 17.03
C GLY A 136 8.61 -4.79 16.95
N PRO A 137 7.80 -4.63 15.89
CA PRO A 137 6.57 -5.41 15.72
C PRO A 137 6.81 -6.92 15.68
N ALA A 138 7.88 -7.38 15.02
CA ALA A 138 8.21 -8.80 14.94
C ALA A 138 8.57 -9.40 16.31
N LEU A 139 9.33 -8.66 17.11
CA LEU A 139 9.77 -9.11 18.45
C LEU A 139 8.60 -9.10 19.44
N VAL A 140 7.69 -8.12 19.35
CA VAL A 140 6.44 -8.10 20.13
C VAL A 140 5.56 -9.31 19.79
N LEU A 141 5.40 -9.61 18.50
CA LEU A 141 4.62 -10.77 18.05
C LEU A 141 5.21 -12.10 18.54
N ALA A 142 6.54 -12.23 18.50
CA ALA A 142 7.23 -13.40 19.02
C ALA A 142 7.01 -13.56 20.54
N VAL A 143 7.16 -12.49 21.32
CA VAL A 143 6.95 -12.53 22.79
C VAL A 143 5.50 -12.86 23.14
N VAL A 144 4.53 -12.27 22.44
CA VAL A 144 3.10 -12.57 22.63
C VAL A 144 2.80 -14.04 22.30
N SER A 145 3.40 -14.57 21.23
CA SER A 145 3.21 -15.97 20.85
C SER A 145 3.77 -16.95 21.90
N ILE A 146 4.95 -16.66 22.47
CA ILE A 146 5.55 -17.48 23.54
C ILE A 146 4.71 -17.39 24.82
N TYR A 147 4.24 -16.19 25.18
CA TYR A 147 3.38 -16.00 26.36
C TYR A 147 2.06 -16.77 26.25
N LEU A 148 1.43 -16.75 25.08
CA LEU A 148 0.20 -17.50 24.82
C LEU A 148 0.45 -19.01 24.86
N LEU A 149 1.53 -19.50 24.24
CA LEU A 149 1.88 -20.92 24.28
C LEU A 149 2.13 -21.42 25.71
N ASN A 150 2.80 -20.62 26.55
CA ASN A 150 3.06 -20.99 27.93
C ASN A 150 1.78 -20.97 28.80
N LYS A 151 0.83 -20.08 28.49
CA LYS A 151 -0.45 -20.00 29.21
C LYS A 151 -1.44 -21.10 28.82
N PHE A 152 -1.30 -21.66 27.62
CA PHE A 152 -2.18 -22.71 27.09
C PHE A 152 -1.57 -24.12 27.15
N GLN A 153 -0.43 -24.33 27.82
CA GLN A 153 -0.02 -25.70 28.15
C GLN A 153 -1.02 -26.29 29.16
N PRO A 154 -1.76 -27.36 28.81
CA PRO A 154 -2.56 -28.08 29.79
C PRO A 154 -1.62 -28.68 30.83
N ALA A 155 -1.98 -28.57 32.12
CA ALA A 155 -1.30 -29.28 33.18
C ALA A 155 -1.33 -30.78 32.84
N GLU A 156 -0.16 -31.38 32.65
CA GLU A 156 -0.01 -32.82 32.52
C GLU A 156 -0.50 -33.46 33.83
N GLU A 157 -1.59 -34.24 33.74
CA GLU A 157 -1.96 -35.27 34.71
C GLU A 157 -1.21 -36.58 34.40
#